data_AF-A0A483ZX23-F1
#
_entry.id   AF-A0A483ZX23-F1
#
_cell.length_a   1.000
_cell.length_b   1.000
_cell.length_c   1.000
_cell.angle_alpha   90.00
_cell.angle_beta   90.00
_cell.angle_gamma   90.00
#
_symmetry.space_group_name_H-M   'P 1'
#
loop_
_entity.id
_entity.type
_entity.pdbx_description
1 polymer ?
#
loop_
_entity_poly.entity_id
_entity_poly.type
_entity_poly.pdbx_seq_one_letter_code
_entity_poly.pdbx_strand_id
1 'polypeptide(L)'
;MFKCPICGAVAKTRTSRPLSNTTVRHYHQCQNFECSITFTTLNSVEKLVTKRAPRETLPPGFIPSDAFPASHYGSDQLTLPV
;
A
#
# COMPACT_ATOMS: atom_id res chain seq x y z
N MET A 1 13.85 -5.87 1.42
CA MET A 1 14.56 -7.00 2.10
C MET A 1 15.55 -6.39 3.08
N PHE A 2 15.64 -6.91 4.31
CA PHE A 2 16.49 -6.31 5.35
C PHE A 2 17.93 -6.83 5.22
N LYS A 3 18.94 -6.03 5.57
CA LYS A 3 20.34 -6.49 5.58
C LYS A 3 20.66 -7.15 6.92
N CYS A 4 21.32 -8.30 6.88
CA CYS A 4 21.77 -8.98 8.07
C CYS A 4 22.74 -8.07 8.86
N PRO A 5 22.53 -7.83 10.16
CA PRO A 5 23.39 -6.97 10.94
C PRO A 5 24.78 -7.56 11.18
N ILE A 6 24.96 -8.87 11.00
CA ILE A 6 26.24 -9.56 11.24
C ILE A 6 27.10 -9.58 9.98
N CYS A 7 26.55 -10.10 8.87
CA CYS A 7 27.33 -10.35 7.65
C CYS A 7 26.99 -9.41 6.49
N GLY A 8 26.02 -8.50 6.65
CA GLY A 8 25.58 -7.58 5.59
C GLY A 8 24.80 -8.21 4.43
N ALA A 9 24.75 -9.54 4.36
CA ALA A 9 23.99 -10.27 3.34
C ALA A 9 22.48 -10.02 3.46
N VAL A 10 21.76 -10.34 2.38
CA VAL A 10 20.31 -10.16 2.32
C VAL A 10 19.61 -11.12 3.28
N ALA A 11 18.68 -10.61 4.09
CA ALA A 11 17.84 -11.39 4.99
C ALA A 11 16.38 -11.34 4.54
N LYS A 12 15.74 -12.51 4.46
CA LYS A 12 14.37 -12.69 3.98
C LYS A 12 13.40 -12.76 5.15
N THR A 13 12.31 -11.99 5.08
CA THR A 13 11.19 -12.10 6.02
C THR A 13 10.50 -13.44 5.85
N ARG A 14 10.39 -14.22 6.94
CA ARG A 14 9.66 -15.50 6.96
C ARG A 14 8.24 -15.33 7.46
N THR A 15 8.07 -14.57 8.53
CA THR A 15 6.76 -14.29 9.12
C THR A 15 6.72 -12.87 9.67
N SER A 16 5.52 -12.37 9.89
CA SER A 16 5.28 -11.10 10.56
C SER A 16 4.19 -11.26 11.60
N ARG A 17 4.32 -10.55 12.71
CA ARG A 17 3.34 -10.51 13.77
C ARG A 17 2.95 -9.05 14.05
N PRO A 18 1.67 -8.67 13.94
CA PRO A 18 1.23 -7.35 14.37
C PRO A 18 1.40 -7.23 15.90
N LEU A 19 1.95 -6.10 16.34
CA LEU A 19 2.11 -5.77 17.75
C LEU A 19 1.11 -4.71 18.19
N SER A 20 0.85 -3.72 17.32
CA SER A 20 -0.15 -2.67 17.49
C SER A 20 -0.73 -2.30 16.12
N ASN A 21 -1.68 -1.37 16.07
CA ASN A 21 -2.24 -0.85 14.81
C ASN A 21 -1.20 -0.16 13.92
N THR A 22 -0.08 0.27 14.48
CA THR A 22 0.97 1.03 13.79
C THR A 22 2.30 0.30 13.72
N THR A 23 2.47 -0.81 14.44
CA THR A 23 3.76 -1.51 14.56
C THR A 23 3.62 -3.01 14.28
N VAL A 24 4.47 -3.50 13.37
CA VAL A 24 4.55 -4.91 12.99
C VAL A 24 5.96 -5.43 13.25
N ARG A 25 6.06 -6.59 13.92
CA ARG A 25 7.32 -7.32 14.06
C ARG A 25 7.52 -8.23 12.86
N HIS A 26 8.68 -8.16 12.24
CA HIS A 26 9.08 -9.05 11.15
C HIS A 26 10.19 -9.99 11.62
N TYR A 27 10.06 -11.27 11.30
CA TYR A 27 11.07 -12.29 11.56
C TYR A 27 11.86 -12.53 10.28
N HIS A 28 13.17 -12.34 10.33
CA HIS A 28 14.08 -12.45 9.19
C HIS A 28 15.02 -13.62 9.37
N GLN A 29 15.38 -14.26 8.25
CA GLN A 29 16.43 -15.25 8.17
C GLN A 29 17.47 -14.79 7.15
N CYS A 30 18.74 -14.76 7.54
CA CYS A 30 19.84 -14.45 6.64
C CYS A 30 19.94 -15.52 5.53
N GLN A 31 20.13 -15.09 4.27
CA GLN A 31 20.31 -16.01 3.14
C GLN A 31 21.74 -16.53 2.99
N ASN A 32 22.72 -15.89 3.64
CA ASN A 32 24.07 -16.44 3.68
C ASN A 32 24.05 -17.71 4.55
N PHE A 33 24.34 -18.87 3.95
CA PHE A 33 24.37 -20.17 4.63
C PHE A 33 25.37 -20.22 5.79
N GLU A 34 26.51 -19.53 5.67
CA GLU A 34 27.51 -19.49 6.75
C GLU A 34 27.00 -18.71 7.96
N CYS A 35 26.24 -17.64 7.73
CA CYS A 35 25.69 -16.82 8.81
C CYS A 35 24.41 -17.42 9.37
N SER A 36 23.46 -17.80 8.50
CA SER A 36 22.15 -18.42 8.76
C SER A 36 21.30 -17.83 9.90
N ILE A 37 21.68 -16.68 10.45
CA ILE A 37 21.09 -16.11 11.65
C ILE A 37 19.65 -15.69 11.41
N THR A 38 18.83 -15.90 12.43
CA THR A 38 17.47 -15.40 12.52
C THR A 38 17.40 -14.24 13.49
N PHE A 39 16.69 -13.18 13.08
CA PHE A 39 16.54 -11.97 13.91
C PHE A 39 15.20 -11.32 13.65
N THR A 40 14.82 -10.37 14.51
CA THR A 40 13.54 -9.65 14.38
C THR A 40 13.75 -8.16 14.23
N THR A 41 12.86 -7.51 13.49
CA THR A 41 12.82 -6.04 13.38
C THR A 41 11.41 -5.55 13.69
N LEU A 42 11.31 -4.36 14.27
CA LEU A 42 10.05 -3.66 14.45
C LEU A 42 9.90 -2.64 13.32
N ASN A 43 8.83 -2.76 12.53
CA ASN A 43 8.47 -1.80 11.50
C ASN A 43 7.25 -1.01 11.99
N SER A 44 7.45 0.26 12.28
CA SER A 44 6.40 1.16 12.79
C SER A 44 6.13 2.28 11.80
N VAL A 45 4.87 2.68 11.68
CA VAL A 45 4.47 3.89 10.94
C VAL A 45 4.96 5.11 11.70
N GLU A 46 5.95 5.81 11.15
CA GLU A 46 6.51 7.03 11.74
C GLU A 46 5.61 8.24 11.49
N LYS A 47 5.29 8.51 10.22
CA LYS A 47 4.47 9.66 9.82
C LYS A 47 3.71 9.37 8.53
N LEU A 48 2.49 9.89 8.46
CA LEU A 48 1.71 9.97 7.23
C LEU A 48 2.22 11.15 6.40
N VAL A 49 2.88 10.86 5.27
CA VAL A 49 3.41 11.91 4.36
C VAL A 49 2.27 12.68 3.68
N THR A 50 1.17 12.00 3.38
CA THR A 50 -0.02 12.59 2.76
C THR A 50 -1.25 12.26 3.59
N LYS A 51 -2.04 13.28 3.92
CA LYS A 51 -3.40 13.10 4.44
C LYS A 51 -4.35 13.28 3.27
N ARG A 52 -5.19 12.27 2.98
CA ARG A 52 -6.29 12.45 2.02
C ARG A 52 -7.16 13.61 2.52
N ALA A 53 -7.56 14.50 1.61
CA ALA A 53 -8.56 15.51 1.93
C ALA A 53 -9.82 14.81 2.47
N PRO A 54 -10.57 15.44 3.39
CA PRO A 54 -11.87 14.94 3.82
C PRO A 54 -12.69 14.57 2.59
N ARG A 55 -13.22 13.35 2.56
CA ARG A 55 -14.11 12.92 1.49
C ARG A 55 -15.42 13.68 1.68
N GLU A 56 -15.66 14.70 0.86
CA GLU A 56 -16.97 15.32 0.79
C GLU A 56 -17.99 14.23 0.40
N THR A 57 -19.13 14.24 1.10
CA THR A 57 -20.24 13.34 0.78
C THR A 57 -20.82 13.76 -0.56
N LEU A 58 -20.40 13.08 -1.62
CA LEU A 58 -20.96 13.29 -2.95
C LEU A 58 -22.44 12.86 -2.95
N PRO A 59 -23.31 13.58 -3.66
CA PRO A 59 -24.72 13.18 -3.79
C PRO A 59 -24.84 11.79 -4.44
N PRO A 60 -25.88 11.01 -4.09
CA PRO A 60 -26.12 9.71 -4.70
C PRO A 60 -26.31 9.90 -6.22
N GLY A 61 -25.47 9.23 -7.02
CA GLY A 61 -25.48 9.34 -8.48
C GLY A 61 -24.57 10.43 -9.08
N PHE A 62 -23.74 11.11 -8.28
CA PHE A 62 -22.78 12.07 -8.81
C PHE A 62 -21.68 11.37 -9.63
N ILE A 63 -21.74 11.53 -10.95
CA ILE A 63 -20.69 11.17 -11.89
C ILE A 63 -20.11 12.49 -12.41
N PRO A 64 -18.81 12.79 -12.21
CA PRO A 64 -18.20 14.02 -12.71
C PRO A 64 -18.06 13.97 -14.23
N SER A 65 -19.13 14.37 -14.92
CA SER A 65 -19.25 14.38 -16.38
C SER A 65 -18.33 15.39 -17.09
N ASP A 66 -17.64 16.23 -16.34
CA ASP A 66 -16.68 17.17 -16.89
C ASP A 66 -15.26 16.58 -16.88
N ALA A 67 -15.04 15.48 -16.14
CA ALA A 67 -13.74 14.86 -15.97
C ALA A 67 -13.51 13.66 -16.91
N PHE A 68 -14.57 13.10 -17.50
CA PHE A 68 -14.44 11.98 -18.45
C PHE A 68 -14.64 12.42 -19.89
N PRO A 69 -13.92 11.80 -20.85
CA PRO A 69 -14.16 12.03 -22.27
C PRO A 69 -15.57 11.59 -22.67
N ALA A 70 -16.09 12.21 -23.74
CA ALA A 70 -17.45 11.99 -24.24
C ALA A 70 -17.79 10.50 -24.45
N SER A 71 -16.79 9.68 -24.83
CA SER A 71 -16.92 8.24 -25.06
C SER A 71 -17.32 7.42 -23.84
N HIS A 72 -17.36 7.99 -22.63
CA HIS A 72 -17.70 7.28 -21.39
C HIS A 72 -19.16 7.50 -20.93
N TYR A 73 -19.96 8.33 -21.62
CA TYR A 73 -21.35 8.64 -21.24
C TYR A 73 -22.44 7.69 -21.77
N GLY A 74 -22.07 6.49 -22.25
CA GLY A 74 -23.01 5.49 -22.74
C GLY A 74 -24.01 6.00 -23.79
N SER A 75 -25.31 5.80 -23.54
CA SER A 75 -26.42 6.18 -24.42
C SER A 75 -26.71 7.69 -24.46
N ASP A 76 -26.21 8.47 -23.49
CA ASP A 76 -26.40 9.93 -23.44
C ASP A 76 -25.36 10.68 -24.31
N GLN A 77 -24.55 9.96 -25.08
CA GLN A 77 -23.49 10.51 -25.93
C GLN A 77 -24.00 11.22 -27.19
N LEU A 78 -25.20 10.87 -27.67
CA LEU A 78 -25.74 11.36 -28.93
C LEU A 78 -27.18 11.80 -28.72
N THR A 79 -27.47 13.08 -28.97
CA THR A 79 -28.83 13.60 -29.10
C THR A 79 -29.41 13.13 -30.43
N LEU A 80 -29.97 11.93 -30.45
CA LEU A 80 -30.72 11.42 -31.60
C LEU A 80 -32.09 12.12 -31.67
N PRO A 81 -32.48 12.69 -32.82
CA PRO A 81 -33.83 13.21 -32.99
C PRO A 81 -34.83 12.05 -33.02
N VAL A 82 -35.86 12.15 -32.19
CA VAL A 82 -37.03 11.24 -32.17
C VAL A 82 -37.96 11.56 -33.32
#